data_AF-A0A838RU81-F1
#
_entry.id   AF-A0A838RU81-F1
#
_cell.length_a   1.000
_cell.length_b   1.000
_cell.length_c   1.000
_cell.angle_alpha   90.00
_cell.angle_beta   90.00
_cell.angle_gamma   90.00
#
_symmetry.space_group_name_H-M   'P 1'
#
loop_
_entity.id
_entity.type
_entity.pdbx_description
1 polymer ?
#
loop_
_entity_poly.entity_id
_entity_poly.type
_entity_poly.pdbx_seq_one_letter_code
_entity_poly.pdbx_strand_id
1 'polypeptide(L)'
;MGTIVGDFTPGTKYKLMKVGDVRAGVFICIESAYPSIARSFTRDGSDVLINISNDGYLGPTAVMRQHLANVVFRAVENGRPILRVTNSGITAYITPGGQVKDATEGFQTALRVWRISRNENASTLYSRRGDLFVAFSTAISVLVLAATFWRRKLGSRG
;
A
#
# COMPACT_ATOMS: atom_id res chain seq x y z
N MET A 1 -21.69 -9.55 -16.69
CA MET A 1 -20.52 -9.23 -17.54
C MET A 1 -20.50 -7.71 -17.69
N GLY A 2 -19.85 -7.00 -16.75
CA GLY A 2 -19.90 -5.54 -16.71
C GLY A 2 -18.96 -4.94 -17.74
N THR A 3 -19.50 -4.11 -18.63
CA THR A 3 -18.74 -3.21 -19.50
C THR A 3 -17.75 -2.40 -18.65
N ILE A 4 -16.45 -2.56 -18.91
CA ILE A 4 -15.43 -1.66 -18.36
C ILE A 4 -15.72 -0.28 -18.92
N VAL A 5 -15.92 0.70 -18.04
CA VAL A 5 -16.24 2.08 -18.41
C VAL A 5 -14.93 2.79 -18.77
N GLY A 6 -14.72 3.07 -20.06
CA GLY A 6 -13.73 4.02 -20.55
C GLY A 6 -12.41 3.43 -21.08
N ASP A 7 -11.86 4.07 -22.11
CA ASP A 7 -10.49 3.84 -22.56
C ASP A 7 -9.53 4.69 -21.72
N PHE A 8 -8.62 4.05 -21.01
CA PHE A 8 -7.58 4.71 -20.22
C PHE A 8 -6.20 4.41 -20.81
N THR A 9 -5.33 5.41 -20.81
CA THR A 9 -3.90 5.23 -21.13
C THR A 9 -3.09 5.29 -19.84
N PRO A 10 -2.12 4.37 -19.62
CA PRO A 10 -1.29 4.39 -18.43
C PRO A 10 -0.45 5.67 -18.35
N GLY A 11 -0.27 6.17 -17.12
CA GLY A 11 0.66 7.26 -16.85
C GLY A 11 2.12 6.83 -17.06
N THR A 12 2.99 7.79 -17.40
CA THR A 12 4.40 7.52 -17.68
C THR A 12 5.33 7.77 -16.49
N LYS A 13 4.90 8.57 -15.50
CA LYS A 13 5.70 8.96 -14.34
C LYS A 13 4.84 9.20 -13.11
N TYR A 14 5.35 8.82 -11.95
CA TYR A 14 4.81 9.23 -10.66
C TYR A 14 5.33 10.62 -10.29
N LYS A 15 4.44 11.52 -9.87
CA LYS A 15 4.79 12.89 -9.48
C LYS A 15 4.13 13.25 -8.15
N LEU A 16 4.88 13.90 -7.27
CA LEU A 16 4.33 14.43 -6.03
C LEU A 16 3.45 15.65 -6.30
N MET A 17 2.27 15.65 -5.71
CA MET A 17 1.35 16.77 -5.71
C MET A 17 1.72 17.73 -4.56
N LYS A 18 1.86 19.02 -4.85
CA LYS A 18 2.11 20.03 -3.82
C LYS A 18 0.77 20.50 -3.23
N VAL A 19 0.63 20.38 -1.91
CA VAL A 19 -0.55 20.83 -1.15
C VAL A 19 -0.06 21.77 -0.06
N GLY A 20 -0.08 23.08 -0.33
CA GLY A 20 0.64 24.06 0.49
C GLY A 20 2.13 23.72 0.54
N ASP A 21 2.68 23.52 1.75
CA ASP A 21 4.08 23.14 1.96
C ASP A 21 4.30 21.62 2.05
N VAL A 22 3.23 20.83 1.91
CA VAL A 22 3.24 19.37 2.00
C VAL A 22 3.33 18.76 0.60
N ARG A 23 4.14 17.71 0.46
CA ARG A 23 4.19 16.90 -0.77
C ARG A 23 3.38 15.62 -0.59
N ALA A 24 2.35 15.44 -1.39
CA ALA A 24 1.48 14.28 -1.37
C ALA A 24 1.82 13.31 -2.50
N GLY A 25 2.00 12.02 -2.18
CA GLY A 25 2.00 10.94 -3.17
C GLY A 25 0.58 10.42 -3.36
N VAL A 26 0.08 10.40 -4.60
CA VAL A 26 -1.30 10.00 -4.89
C VAL A 26 -1.31 8.70 -5.69
N PHE A 27 -2.04 7.70 -5.21
CA PHE A 27 -2.23 6.42 -5.90
C PHE A 27 -3.69 6.01 -5.90
N ILE A 28 -4.14 5.36 -6.97
CA ILE A 28 -5.55 5.21 -7.30
C ILE A 28 -5.98 3.76 -7.16
N CYS A 29 -7.03 3.53 -6.37
CA CYS A 29 -7.72 2.26 -6.23
C CYS A 29 -6.71 1.11 -5.98
N ILE A 30 -6.70 0.12 -6.87
CA ILE A 30 -5.92 -1.11 -6.77
C ILE A 30 -4.40 -0.89 -6.80
N GLU A 31 -3.91 0.31 -7.15
CA GLU A 31 -2.49 0.65 -7.00
C GLU A 31 -1.98 0.44 -5.55
N SER A 32 -2.89 0.47 -4.56
CA SER A 32 -2.60 0.12 -3.17
C SER A 32 -2.01 -1.30 -2.99
N ALA A 33 -2.38 -2.24 -3.86
CA ALA A 33 -1.90 -3.61 -3.84
C ALA A 33 -0.43 -3.72 -4.27
N TYR A 34 0.09 -2.73 -4.99
CA TYR A 34 1.46 -2.72 -5.52
C TYR A 34 2.39 -1.90 -4.61
N PRO A 35 3.24 -2.55 -3.79
CA PRO A 35 4.04 -1.86 -2.78
C PRO A 35 5.01 -0.82 -3.37
N SER A 36 5.52 -1.11 -4.58
CA SER A 36 6.49 -0.30 -5.30
C SER A 36 5.99 1.12 -5.60
N ILE A 37 4.67 1.29 -5.80
CA ILE A 37 4.06 2.58 -6.13
C ILE A 37 4.15 3.52 -4.92
N ALA A 38 3.60 3.12 -3.76
CA ALA A 38 3.69 3.91 -2.54
C ALA A 38 5.15 4.16 -2.11
N ARG A 39 6.02 3.17 -2.31
CA ARG A 39 7.46 3.30 -2.05
C ARG A 39 8.12 4.35 -2.94
N SER A 40 7.77 4.43 -4.23
CA SER A 40 8.34 5.45 -5.13
C SER A 40 8.03 6.86 -4.66
N PHE A 41 6.77 7.15 -4.28
CA PHE A 41 6.41 8.46 -3.75
C PHE A 41 7.17 8.80 -2.46
N THR A 42 7.34 7.82 -1.57
CA THR A 42 8.06 8.01 -0.32
C THR A 42 9.55 8.29 -0.55
N ARG A 43 10.18 7.57 -1.48
CA ARG A 43 11.57 7.80 -1.88
C ARG A 43 11.76 9.18 -2.50
N ASP A 44 10.77 9.66 -3.26
CA ASP A 44 10.80 10.98 -3.89
C ASP A 44 10.49 12.11 -2.87
N GLY A 45 10.22 11.74 -1.61
CA GLY A 45 10.09 12.66 -0.49
C GLY A 45 8.66 13.03 -0.12
N SER A 46 7.66 12.19 -0.43
CA SER A 46 6.28 12.45 0.04
C SER A 46 6.23 12.57 1.56
N ASP A 47 5.51 13.58 2.03
CA ASP A 47 5.20 13.80 3.43
C ASP A 47 3.97 12.96 3.86
N VAL A 48 2.98 12.89 2.98
CA VAL A 48 1.72 12.15 3.14
C VAL A 48 1.44 11.35 1.87
N LEU A 49 0.71 10.25 2.00
CA LEU A 49 0.16 9.57 0.84
C LEU A 49 -1.38 9.71 0.82
N ILE A 50 -1.95 9.70 -0.38
CA ILE A 50 -3.39 9.79 -0.59
C ILE A 50 -3.79 8.63 -1.49
N ASN A 51 -4.73 7.82 -1.02
CA ASN A 51 -5.35 6.78 -1.82
C ASN A 51 -6.78 7.17 -2.18
N ILE A 52 -7.05 7.31 -3.48
CA ILE A 52 -8.40 7.61 -3.98
C ILE A 52 -8.98 6.34 -4.58
N SER A 53 -10.13 5.86 -4.10
CA SER A 53 -10.74 4.62 -4.59
C SER A 53 -12.23 4.79 -4.92
N ASN A 54 -12.72 3.95 -5.82
CA ASN A 54 -14.14 3.67 -5.97
C ASN A 54 -14.33 2.20 -5.60
N ASP A 55 -14.83 1.89 -4.40
CA ASP A 55 -15.10 0.50 -4.02
C ASP A 55 -16.56 0.08 -4.30
N GLY A 56 -17.40 1.02 -4.73
CA GLY A 56 -18.85 0.80 -4.90
C GLY A 56 -19.21 -0.21 -5.99
N TYR A 57 -18.35 -0.40 -7.00
CA TYR A 57 -18.60 -1.33 -8.11
C TYR A 57 -18.65 -2.80 -7.68
N LEU A 58 -18.12 -3.13 -6.50
CA LEU A 58 -18.15 -4.48 -5.95
C LEU A 58 -19.28 -4.71 -4.93
N GLY A 59 -20.08 -3.68 -4.65
CA GLY A 59 -21.12 -3.76 -3.61
C GLY A 59 -20.54 -3.97 -2.19
N PRO A 60 -21.39 -4.25 -1.20
CA PRO A 60 -21.01 -4.43 0.19
C PRO A 60 -20.35 -5.81 0.43
N THR A 61 -19.12 -5.98 -0.08
CA THR A 61 -18.34 -7.21 0.04
C THR A 61 -17.11 -7.03 0.93
N ALA A 62 -16.48 -8.15 1.31
CA ALA A 62 -15.25 -8.16 2.10
C ALA A 62 -14.06 -7.46 1.40
N VAL A 63 -14.15 -7.25 0.09
CA VAL A 63 -13.07 -6.60 -0.70
C VAL A 63 -12.76 -5.21 -0.18
N MET A 64 -13.74 -4.45 0.31
CA MET A 64 -13.49 -3.12 0.91
C MET A 64 -12.52 -3.20 2.09
N ARG A 65 -12.63 -4.25 2.91
CA ARG A 65 -11.75 -4.47 4.07
C ARG A 65 -10.37 -4.95 3.64
N GLN A 66 -10.28 -5.79 2.60
CA GLN A 66 -9.01 -6.22 2.03
C GLN A 66 -8.26 -5.05 1.38
N HIS A 67 -8.99 -4.19 0.68
CA HIS A 67 -8.45 -2.99 0.06
C HIS A 67 -7.94 -1.99 1.12
N LEU A 68 -8.70 -1.79 2.21
CA LEU A 68 -8.21 -1.03 3.36
C LEU A 68 -6.95 -1.65 3.96
N ALA A 69 -6.89 -2.97 4.12
CA ALA A 69 -5.72 -3.65 4.66
C ALA A 69 -4.46 -3.40 3.81
N ASN A 70 -4.58 -3.42 2.48
CA ASN A 70 -3.46 -3.04 1.60
C ASN A 70 -2.96 -1.63 1.90
N VAL A 71 -3.86 -0.67 2.07
CA VAL A 71 -3.49 0.72 2.40
C VAL A 71 -2.82 0.81 3.78
N VAL A 72 -3.28 0.02 4.76
CA VAL A 72 -2.63 -0.07 6.07
C VAL A 72 -1.18 -0.55 5.94
N PHE A 73 -0.92 -1.60 5.16
CA PHE A 73 0.45 -2.06 4.90
C PHE A 73 1.29 -0.97 4.25
N ARG A 74 0.77 -0.25 3.25
CA ARG A 74 1.50 0.85 2.60
C ARG A 74 1.89 1.95 3.59
N ALA A 75 1.06 2.24 4.58
CA ALA A 75 1.35 3.24 5.60
C ALA A 75 2.53 2.82 6.49
N VAL A 76 2.48 1.58 7.00
CA VAL A 76 3.52 0.98 7.85
C VAL A 76 4.84 0.86 7.12
N GLU A 77 4.80 0.30 5.91
CA GLU A 77 5.97 0.10 5.06
C GLU A 77 6.70 1.40 4.77
N ASN A 78 5.97 2.52 4.67
CA ASN A 78 6.56 3.79 4.28
C ASN A 78 6.78 4.77 5.43
N GLY A 79 6.25 4.49 6.63
CA GLY A 79 6.29 5.44 7.74
C GLY A 79 5.63 6.76 7.34
N ARG A 80 4.57 6.68 6.52
CA ARG A 80 3.81 7.83 6.00
C ARG A 80 2.36 7.69 6.42
N PRO A 81 1.71 8.78 6.89
CA PRO A 81 0.27 8.75 7.05
C PRO A 81 -0.39 8.61 5.68
N ILE A 82 -1.51 7.90 5.62
CA ILE A 82 -2.29 7.76 4.40
C ILE A 82 -3.72 8.25 4.62
N LEU A 83 -4.16 9.13 3.73
CA LEU A 83 -5.55 9.56 3.61
C LEU A 83 -6.22 8.64 2.59
N ARG A 84 -7.04 7.69 3.04
CA ARG A 84 -7.86 6.86 2.13
C ARG A 84 -9.20 7.55 1.95
N VAL A 85 -9.51 7.92 0.70
CA VAL A 85 -10.74 8.60 0.31
C VAL A 85 -11.46 7.74 -0.71
N THR A 86 -12.68 7.33 -0.36
CA THR A 86 -13.50 6.45 -1.20
C THR A 86 -14.89 7.03 -1.39
N ASN A 87 -15.58 6.63 -2.46
CA ASN A 87 -16.96 7.04 -2.72
C ASN A 87 -17.99 6.31 -1.81
N SER A 88 -17.96 4.98 -1.82
CA SER A 88 -18.90 4.08 -1.12
C SER A 88 -18.16 3.05 -0.26
N GLY A 89 -16.83 3.14 -0.20
CA GLY A 89 -15.97 2.26 0.59
C GLY A 89 -15.68 2.81 1.98
N ILE A 90 -14.60 2.30 2.57
CA ILE A 90 -14.10 2.78 3.86
C ILE A 90 -13.12 3.93 3.63
N THR A 91 -13.57 5.14 3.94
CA THR A 91 -12.75 6.36 4.00
C THR A 91 -12.16 6.45 5.41
N ALA A 92 -10.84 6.66 5.51
CA ALA A 92 -10.14 6.66 6.81
C ALA A 92 -8.80 7.40 6.75
N TYR A 93 -8.32 7.81 7.92
CA TYR A 93 -6.95 8.25 8.13
C TYR A 93 -6.13 7.10 8.71
N ILE A 94 -5.02 6.74 8.07
CA ILE A 94 -4.12 5.69 8.53
C ILE A 94 -2.84 6.34 9.02
N THR A 95 -2.46 6.09 10.28
CA THR A 95 -1.21 6.60 10.85
C THR A 95 0.01 5.91 10.21
N PRO A 96 1.23 6.48 10.33
CA PRO A 96 2.47 5.81 9.94
C PRO A 96 2.67 4.42 10.56
N GLY A 97 2.08 4.16 11.74
CA GLY A 97 2.12 2.86 12.42
C GLY A 97 0.99 1.90 12.00
N GLY A 98 0.15 2.26 11.04
CA GLY A 98 -0.94 1.43 10.53
C GLY A 98 -2.24 1.50 11.33
N GLN A 99 -2.36 2.41 12.30
CA GLN A 99 -3.61 2.59 13.03
C GLN A 99 -4.64 3.28 12.14
N VAL A 100 -5.81 2.67 11.98
CA VAL A 100 -6.95 3.25 11.25
C VAL A 100 -7.73 4.17 12.20
N LYS A 101 -7.92 5.43 11.81
CA LYS A 101 -8.67 6.46 12.54
C LYS A 101 -9.77 7.02 11.66
N ASP A 102 -10.85 7.47 12.31
CA ASP A 102 -12.01 8.12 11.70
C ASP A 102 -12.59 7.36 10.49
N ALA A 103 -12.61 6.03 10.56
CA ALA A 103 -13.18 5.22 9.49
C ALA A 103 -14.66 5.55 9.27
N THR A 104 -15.10 5.59 8.02
CA THR A 104 -16.51 5.63 7.66
C THR A 104 -17.05 4.22 7.52
N GLU A 105 -18.36 4.09 7.70
CA GLU A 105 -19.08 2.92 7.20
C GLU A 105 -19.17 2.99 5.67
N GLY A 106 -19.22 1.82 5.02
CA GLY A 106 -19.44 1.76 3.57
C GLY A 106 -20.86 2.15 3.21
N PHE A 107 -21.06 2.65 1.99
CA PHE A 107 -22.37 3.04 1.44
C PHE A 107 -23.13 4.09 2.26
N GLN A 108 -22.43 4.88 3.06
CA GLN A 108 -23.00 5.99 3.83
C GLN A 108 -22.33 7.30 3.45
N THR A 109 -23.13 8.36 3.33
CA THR A 109 -22.61 9.72 3.13
C THR A 109 -21.93 10.19 4.41
N ALA A 110 -20.65 10.53 4.31
CA ALA A 110 -19.87 11.01 5.45
C ALA A 110 -18.84 12.06 5.02
N LEU A 111 -18.51 12.96 5.95
CA LEU A 111 -17.45 13.95 5.79
C LEU A 111 -16.30 13.65 6.77
N ARG A 112 -15.07 13.80 6.31
CA ARG A 112 -13.86 13.75 7.14
C ARG A 112 -12.95 14.93 6.81
N VAL A 113 -12.38 15.52 7.85
CA VAL A 113 -11.44 16.64 7.75
C VAL A 113 -10.20 16.27 8.52
N TRP A 114 -9.06 16.22 7.83
CA TRP A 114 -7.78 15.87 8.42
C TRP A 114 -6.75 16.96 8.14
N ARG A 115 -5.91 17.26 9.13
CA ARG A 115 -4.77 18.15 8.95
C ARG A 115 -3.57 17.35 8.49
N ILE A 116 -2.90 17.86 7.46
CA ILE A 116 -1.61 17.33 6.98
C ILE A 116 -0.52 18.34 7.26
N SER A 117 0.66 17.83 7.60
CA SER A 117 1.87 18.60 7.83
C SER A 117 3.03 17.95 7.10
N ARG A 118 4.17 18.64 7.06
CA ARG A 118 5.42 18.02 6.62
C ARG A 118 5.74 16.85 7.52
N ASN A 119 6.38 15.83 6.97
CA ASN A 119 6.67 14.62 7.70
C ASN A 119 8.12 14.59 8.14
N GLU A 120 8.31 14.52 9.45
CA GLU A 120 9.62 14.48 10.10
C GLU A 120 10.11 13.05 10.34
N ASN A 121 9.25 12.04 10.11
CA ASN A 121 9.61 10.65 10.31
C ASN A 121 10.71 10.22 9.33
N ALA A 122 11.73 9.58 9.89
CA ALA A 122 12.75 8.89 9.12
C ALA A 122 12.09 7.87 8.18
N SER A 123 12.58 7.80 6.94
CA SER A 123 12.22 6.74 6.00
C SER A 123 12.51 5.37 6.61
N THR A 124 11.58 4.43 6.47
CA THR A 124 11.75 3.05 6.96
C THR A 124 12.87 2.32 6.20
N LEU A 125 13.30 1.17 6.73
CA LEU A 125 14.20 0.27 6.02
C LEU A 125 13.60 -0.20 4.68
N TYR A 126 12.30 -0.46 4.66
CA TYR A 126 11.60 -0.88 3.46
C TYR A 126 11.58 0.22 2.39
N SER A 127 11.25 1.47 2.73
CA SER A 127 11.29 2.55 1.73
C SER A 127 12.67 2.73 1.12
N ARG A 128 13.73 2.58 1.93
CA ARG A 128 15.12 2.67 1.45
C ARG A 128 15.51 1.49 0.56
N ARG A 129 15.31 0.26 1.04
CA ARG A 129 15.90 -0.96 0.46
C ARG A 129 14.93 -1.81 -0.37
N GLY A 130 13.63 -1.55 -0.28
CA GLY A 130 12.59 -2.32 -0.95
C GLY A 130 12.63 -3.79 -0.54
N ASP A 131 12.48 -4.66 -1.52
CA ASP A 131 12.30 -6.10 -1.31
C ASP A 131 13.62 -6.85 -1.08
N LEU A 132 14.74 -6.15 -0.86
CA LEU A 132 16.04 -6.79 -0.57
C LEU A 132 15.97 -7.73 0.63
N PHE A 133 15.23 -7.37 1.68
CA PHE A 133 15.03 -8.23 2.84
C PHE A 133 14.25 -9.51 2.48
N VAL A 134 13.25 -9.37 1.60
CA VAL A 134 12.46 -10.49 1.11
C VAL A 134 13.34 -11.41 0.27
N ALA A 135 14.09 -10.86 -0.69
CA ALA A 135 14.99 -11.63 -1.55
C ALA A 135 16.03 -12.42 -0.73
N PHE A 136 16.62 -11.80 0.29
CA PHE A 136 17.57 -12.47 1.19
C PHE A 136 16.92 -13.61 1.97
N SER A 137 15.74 -13.37 2.54
CA SER A 137 14.99 -14.37 3.30
C SER A 137 14.57 -15.55 2.41
N THR A 138 14.08 -15.26 1.21
CA THR A 138 13.73 -16.28 0.20
C THR A 138 14.93 -17.11 -0.20
N ALA A 139 16.09 -16.49 -0.44
CA ALA A 139 17.32 -17.22 -0.78
C ALA A 139 17.73 -18.19 0.34
N ILE A 140 17.70 -17.75 1.60
CA ILE A 140 17.99 -18.62 2.76
C ILE A 140 16.99 -19.77 2.82
N SER A 141 15.69 -19.50 2.71
CA SER A 141 14.66 -20.55 2.77
C SER A 141 14.86 -21.60 1.68
N VAL A 142 15.17 -21.17 0.45
CA VAL A 142 15.45 -22.10 -0.67
C VAL A 142 16.71 -22.92 -0.41
N LEU A 143 17.79 -22.31 0.09
CA LEU A 143 19.03 -23.02 0.41
C LEU A 143 18.82 -24.07 1.51
N VAL A 144 18.05 -23.75 2.55
CA VAL A 144 17.72 -24.68 3.63
C VAL A 144 16.88 -25.85 3.09
N LEU A 145 15.86 -25.57 2.27
CA LEU A 145 15.06 -26.62 1.63
C LEU A 145 15.92 -27.51 0.73
N ALA A 146 16.76 -26.92 -0.13
CA ALA A 146 17.66 -27.68 -1.00
C ALA A 146 18.61 -28.59 -0.20
N ALA A 147 19.22 -28.05 0.87
CA ALA A 147 20.12 -28.81 1.74
C ALA A 147 19.40 -29.99 2.44
N THR A 148 18.17 -29.79 2.91
CA THR A 148 17.38 -30.87 3.54
C THR A 148 17.01 -31.97 2.53
N PHE A 149 16.60 -31.61 1.31
CA PHE A 149 16.31 -32.59 0.25
C PHE A 149 17.56 -33.37 -0.16
N TRP A 150 18.72 -32.71 -0.30
CA TRP A 150 19.98 -33.40 -0.62
C TRP A 150 20.42 -34.36 0.48
N ARG A 151 20.30 -33.99 1.76
CA ARG A 151 20.61 -34.89 2.89
C ARG A 151 19.71 -36.13 2.91
N ARG A 152 18.41 -35.97 2.65
CA ARG A 152 17.48 -37.12 2.56
C ARG A 152 17.81 -38.05 1.39
N LYS A 153 18.19 -37.49 0.23
CA LYS A 153 18.58 -38.29 -0.94
C LYS A 153 19.88 -39.07 -0.72
N LEU A 154 20.84 -38.50 0.00
CA LEU A 154 22.09 -39.17 0.38
C LEU A 154 21.87 -40.27 1.43
N GLY A 155 21.00 -40.03 2.43
CA GLY A 155 20.67 -41.02 3.47
C GLY A 155 19.76 -42.17 3.01
N SER A 156 19.04 -42.03 1.89
CA SER A 156 18.22 -43.10 1.30
C SER A 156 19.00 -44.04 0.35
N ARG A 157 20.29 -43.76 0.13
CA ARG A 157 21.16 -44.51 -0.79
C ARG A 157 22.17 -45.44 -0.08
N GLY A 158 22.15 -45.48 1.25
CA GLY A 158 22.88 -46.45 2.08
C GLY A 158 21.88 -47.35 2.81
#